data_AF-A0A7V4WFY7-F1
#
_entry.id   AF-A0A7V4WFY7-F1
#
_cell.length_a   1.000
_cell.length_b   1.000
_cell.length_c   1.000
_cell.angle_alpha   90.00
_cell.angle_beta   90.00
_cell.angle_gamma   90.00
#
_symmetry.space_group_name_H-M   'P 1'
#
loop_
_entity.id
_entity.type
_entity.pdbx_description
1 polymer ?
#
loop_
_entity_poly.entity_id
_entity_poly.type
_entity_poly.pdbx_seq_one_letter_code
_entity_poly.pdbx_strand_id
1 'polypeptide(L)'
;MVILIKRDLTISPKEKDFFLRIGQILQFSADFCQETIHNLLKNPYIDEKPPVFSNINMAKIFLKDGIKIAFADKNLHQKKYNWLQKVARANHISDEWLFGQLHDFLNDPQKKKSKTLEIEKYYQKYQEISKSKQEK
;
A
#
# COMPACT_ATOMS: atom_id res chain seq x y z
N MET A 1 1.18 -1.27 -5.20
CA MET A 1 2.07 -1.75 -4.12
C MET A 1 3.30 -2.45 -4.67
N VAL A 2 3.12 -3.45 -5.54
CA VAL A 2 4.16 -4.17 -6.27
C VAL A 2 5.29 -3.26 -6.82
N ILE A 3 4.94 -2.18 -7.52
CA ILE A 3 5.93 -1.24 -8.10
C ILE A 3 6.74 -0.48 -7.04
N LEU A 4 6.13 -0.16 -5.89
CA LEU A 4 6.81 0.53 -4.78
C LEU A 4 7.92 -0.36 -4.20
N ILE A 5 7.68 -1.67 -4.13
CA ILE A 5 8.62 -2.68 -3.66
C ILE A 5 9.70 -2.98 -4.70
N LYS A 6 9.35 -3.06 -6.00
CA LYS A 6 10.31 -3.29 -7.10
C LYS A 6 11.41 -2.22 -7.16
N ARG A 7 11.08 -0.97 -6.85
CA ARG A 7 12.00 0.18 -7.00
C ARG A 7 13.22 0.16 -6.10
N ASP A 8 13.19 -0.64 -5.04
CA ASP A 8 14.33 -0.77 -4.13
C ASP A 8 15.41 -1.70 -4.65
N LEU A 9 15.20 -2.38 -5.79
CA LEU A 9 16.08 -3.44 -6.33
C LEU A 9 16.35 -4.61 -5.37
N THR A 10 15.99 -4.48 -4.10
CA THR A 10 16.12 -5.43 -3.01
C THR A 10 14.84 -5.40 -2.19
N ILE A 11 14.13 -6.52 -2.10
CA ILE A 11 12.89 -6.62 -1.33
C ILE A 11 13.25 -7.00 0.10
N SER A 12 12.99 -6.12 1.07
CA SER A 12 13.25 -6.45 2.48
C SER A 12 12.25 -7.49 3.00
N PRO A 13 12.62 -8.32 4.00
CA PRO A 13 11.70 -9.29 4.60
C PRO A 13 10.39 -8.68 5.13
N LYS A 14 10.44 -7.43 5.62
CA LYS A 14 9.27 -6.73 6.14
C LYS A 14 8.32 -6.26 5.04
N GLU A 15 8.86 -5.80 3.91
CA GLU A 15 8.03 -5.44 2.75
C GLU A 15 7.37 -6.67 2.15
N LYS A 16 8.08 -7.81 2.14
CA LYS A 16 7.52 -9.10 1.76
C LYS A 16 6.34 -9.49 2.67
N ASP A 17 6.49 -9.35 3.99
CA ASP A 17 5.42 -9.61 4.96
C ASP A 17 4.17 -8.75 4.69
N PHE A 18 4.36 -7.44 4.49
CA PHE A 18 3.27 -6.53 4.13
C PHE A 18 2.61 -6.89 2.80
N PHE A 19 3.39 -7.26 1.79
CA PHE A 19 2.85 -7.66 0.50
C PHE A 19 1.99 -8.92 0.61
N LEU A 20 2.49 -9.96 1.29
CA LEU A 20 1.73 -11.20 1.51
C LEU A 20 0.44 -10.92 2.29
N ARG A 21 0.50 -10.06 3.31
CA ARG A 21 -0.69 -9.64 4.08
C ARG A 21 -1.71 -8.90 3.21
N ILE A 22 -1.28 -8.00 2.34
CA ILE A 22 -2.19 -7.34 1.38
C ILE A 22 -2.82 -8.38 0.46
N GLY A 23 -2.02 -9.32 -0.05
CA GLY A 23 -2.50 -10.42 -0.87
C GLY A 23 -3.63 -11.20 -0.19
N GLN A 24 -3.44 -11.56 1.08
CA GLN A 24 -4.43 -12.26 1.89
C GLN A 24 -5.71 -11.43 2.12
N ILE A 25 -5.58 -10.14 2.45
CA ILE A 25 -6.73 -9.24 2.66
C ILE A 25 -7.57 -9.14 1.38
N LEU A 26 -6.90 -9.08 0.22
CA LEU A 26 -7.54 -9.02 -1.09
C LEU A 26 -7.91 -10.41 -1.65
N GLN A 27 -7.78 -11.47 -0.85
CA GLN A 27 -8.15 -12.84 -1.19
C GLN A 27 -7.39 -13.43 -2.38
N PHE A 28 -6.17 -12.94 -2.66
CA PHE A 28 -5.26 -13.60 -3.58
C PHE A 28 -4.67 -14.87 -2.95
N SER A 29 -4.39 -15.88 -3.77
CA SER A 29 -3.74 -17.10 -3.29
C SER A 29 -2.31 -16.82 -2.80
N ALA A 30 -1.89 -17.56 -1.78
CA ALA A 30 -0.54 -17.43 -1.24
C ALA A 30 0.52 -17.73 -2.31
N ASP A 31 0.29 -18.76 -3.12
CA ASP A 31 1.20 -19.18 -4.20
C ASP A 31 1.37 -18.07 -5.23
N PHE A 32 0.26 -17.45 -5.66
CA PHE A 32 0.30 -16.31 -6.58
C PHE A 32 1.11 -15.15 -6.00
N CYS A 33 0.92 -14.85 -4.71
CA CYS A 33 1.64 -13.75 -4.08
C CYS A 33 3.14 -14.05 -3.96
N GLN A 34 3.51 -15.28 -3.61
CA GLN A 34 4.91 -15.71 -3.51
C GLN A 34 5.61 -15.69 -4.88
N GLU A 35 4.95 -16.23 -5.90
CA GLU A 35 5.46 -16.23 -7.27
C GLU A 35 5.61 -14.80 -7.80
N THR A 36 4.61 -13.94 -7.54
CA THR A 36 4.66 -12.52 -7.91
C THR A 36 5.87 -11.83 -7.28
N ILE A 37 6.15 -12.02 -5.99
CA ILE A 37 7.33 -11.44 -5.33
C ILE A 37 8.62 -11.99 -5.93
N HIS A 38 8.70 -13.29 -6.17
CA HIS A 38 9.91 -13.93 -6.70
C HIS A 38 10.24 -13.41 -8.11
N ASN A 39 9.21 -13.25 -8.93
CA ASN A 39 9.35 -12.80 -10.32
C ASN A 39 9.34 -11.27 -10.44
N LEU A 40 8.99 -10.52 -9.39
CA LEU A 40 8.81 -9.06 -9.41
C LEU A 40 9.99 -8.29 -10.02
N LEU A 41 11.21 -8.63 -9.61
CA LEU A 41 12.42 -7.97 -10.10
C LEU A 41 12.77 -8.36 -11.55
N LYS A 42 12.31 -9.53 -12.01
CA LYS A 42 12.63 -10.09 -13.31
C LYS A 42 11.52 -9.89 -14.34
N ASN A 43 10.34 -9.46 -13.92
CA ASN A 43 9.17 -9.37 -14.78
C ASN A 43 9.17 -8.04 -15.57
N PRO A 44 9.39 -8.09 -16.90
CA PRO A 44 9.42 -6.89 -17.74
C PRO A 44 8.02 -6.34 -18.04
N TYR A 45 6.96 -7.10 -17.74
CA TYR A 45 5.57 -6.77 -18.07
C TYR A 45 4.87 -5.92 -17.00
N ILE A 46 5.56 -5.57 -15.91
CA ILE A 46 5.00 -4.70 -14.89
C ILE A 46 5.06 -3.27 -15.39
N ASP A 47 3.91 -2.73 -15.79
CA ASP A 47 3.76 -1.31 -16.14
C ASP A 47 4.17 -0.44 -14.95
N GLU A 48 5.16 0.42 -15.15
CA GLU A 48 5.70 1.31 -14.12
C GLU A 48 4.96 2.65 -14.03
N LYS A 49 3.77 2.74 -14.63
CA LYS A 49 2.88 3.89 -14.48
C LYS A 49 2.20 3.92 -13.11
N PRO A 50 1.99 5.12 -12.54
CA PRO A 50 1.26 5.25 -11.29
C PRO A 50 -0.18 4.76 -11.46
N PRO A 51 -0.71 3.93 -10.55
CA PRO A 51 -2.10 3.50 -10.63
C PRO A 51 -3.05 4.69 -10.49
N VAL A 52 -4.08 4.73 -11.33
CA VAL A 52 -5.19 5.68 -11.25
C VAL A 52 -6.40 4.90 -10.75
N PHE A 53 -7.04 5.39 -9.69
CA PHE A 53 -8.19 4.77 -9.07
C PHE A 53 -9.46 5.51 -9.48
N SER A 54 -10.53 4.77 -9.77
CA SER A 54 -11.86 5.34 -10.00
C SER A 54 -12.46 6.00 -8.75
N ASN A 55 -11.93 5.67 -7.57
CA ASN A 55 -12.38 6.19 -6.28
C ASN A 55 -11.21 6.85 -5.53
N ILE A 56 -11.32 8.15 -5.26
CA ILE A 56 -10.30 8.91 -4.54
C ILE A 56 -10.01 8.35 -3.13
N ASN A 57 -11.00 7.75 -2.46
CA ASN A 57 -10.78 7.12 -1.16
C ASN A 57 -9.89 5.89 -1.26
N MET A 58 -9.98 5.12 -2.35
CA MET A 58 -9.06 4.00 -2.61
C MET A 58 -7.65 4.49 -2.88
N ALA A 59 -7.49 5.58 -3.65
CA ALA A 59 -6.18 6.20 -3.83
C ALA A 59 -5.57 6.67 -2.49
N LYS A 60 -6.38 7.28 -1.61
CA LYS A 60 -5.93 7.69 -0.27
C LYS A 60 -5.53 6.51 0.62
N ILE A 61 -6.33 5.43 0.64
CA ILE A 61 -6.00 4.19 1.37
C ILE A 61 -4.68 3.63 0.86
N PHE A 62 -4.53 3.52 -0.47
CA PHE A 62 -3.32 3.05 -1.10
C PHE A 62 -2.09 3.89 -0.71
N LEU A 63 -2.20 5.21 -0.70
CA LEU A 63 -1.10 6.10 -0.33
C LEU A 63 -0.70 5.94 1.14
N LYS A 64 -1.66 5.83 2.06
CA LYS A 64 -1.38 5.62 3.49
C LYS A 64 -0.66 4.29 3.75
N ASP A 65 -1.14 3.21 3.14
CA ASP A 65 -0.48 1.91 3.21
C ASP A 65 0.90 1.97 2.54
N GLY A 66 1.01 2.73 1.45
CA GLY A 66 2.25 2.94 0.72
C GLY A 66 3.31 3.64 1.58
N ILE A 67 2.94 4.65 2.37
CA ILE A 67 3.82 5.29 3.35
C ILE A 67 4.30 4.26 4.38
N LYS A 68 3.38 3.47 4.96
CA LYS A 68 3.73 2.47 5.96
C LYS A 68 4.73 1.44 5.42
N ILE A 69 4.52 0.95 4.21
CA ILE A 69 5.42 0.00 3.54
C ILE A 69 6.75 0.66 3.20
N ALA A 70 6.72 1.89 2.70
CA ALA A 70 7.93 2.63 2.35
C ALA A 70 8.84 2.92 3.55
N PHE A 71 8.30 2.91 4.77
CA PHE A 71 9.02 3.06 6.03
C PHE A 71 9.30 1.73 6.75
N ALA A 72 9.00 0.56 6.16
CA ALA A 72 9.10 -0.72 6.86
C ALA A 72 10.53 -1.03 7.36
N ASP A 73 11.55 -0.57 6.64
CA ASP A 73 12.97 -0.66 6.96
C ASP A 73 13.48 0.52 7.84
N LYS A 74 12.58 1.35 8.35
CA LYS A 74 12.83 2.58 9.13
C LYS A 74 13.48 3.72 8.35
N ASN A 75 13.66 3.60 7.03
CA ASN A 75 14.25 4.64 6.19
C ASN A 75 13.38 4.87 4.95
N LEU A 76 12.83 6.07 4.80
CA LEU A 76 12.12 6.42 3.58
C LEU A 76 13.11 6.76 2.47
N HIS A 77 13.30 5.83 1.54
CA HIS A 77 14.10 6.09 0.35
C HIS A 77 13.40 7.12 -0.55
N GLN A 78 14.16 8.12 -1.04
CA GLN A 78 13.66 9.17 -1.92
C GLN A 78 12.90 8.62 -3.14
N LYS A 79 13.34 7.48 -3.70
CA LYS A 79 12.70 6.81 -4.83
C LYS A 79 11.26 6.37 -4.53
N LYS A 80 11.00 5.88 -3.31
CA LYS A 80 9.65 5.49 -2.85
C LYS A 80 8.77 6.70 -2.62
N TYR A 81 9.33 7.74 -2.01
CA TYR A 81 8.59 8.98 -1.79
C TYR A 81 8.19 9.63 -3.12
N ASN A 82 9.13 9.78 -4.05
CA ASN A 82 8.86 10.29 -5.40
C ASN A 82 7.81 9.45 -6.13
N TRP A 83 7.79 8.14 -5.88
CA TRP A 83 6.74 7.28 -6.42
C TRP A 83 5.37 7.59 -5.82
N LEU A 84 5.26 7.70 -4.49
CA LEU A 84 4.02 8.08 -3.82
C LEU A 84 3.50 9.44 -4.28
N GLN A 85 4.38 10.41 -4.52
CA GLN A 85 4.01 11.70 -5.12
C GLN A 85 3.43 11.54 -6.53
N LYS A 86 4.05 10.70 -7.39
CA LYS A 86 3.50 10.42 -8.73
C LYS A 86 2.11 9.79 -8.65
N VAL A 87 1.88 8.88 -7.69
CA VAL A 87 0.54 8.30 -7.47
C VAL A 87 -0.45 9.34 -6.98
N ALA A 88 -0.07 10.19 -6.01
CA ALA A 88 -0.94 11.25 -5.51
C ALA A 88 -1.39 12.20 -6.64
N ARG A 89 -0.44 12.71 -7.43
CA ARG A 89 -0.70 13.61 -8.57
C ARG A 89 -1.57 12.95 -9.64
N ALA A 90 -1.31 11.68 -9.98
CA ALA A 90 -2.13 10.94 -10.95
C ALA A 90 -3.58 10.71 -10.49
N ASN A 91 -3.85 10.84 -9.19
CA ASN A 91 -5.18 10.70 -8.59
C ASN A 91 -5.74 12.05 -8.09
N HIS A 92 -5.17 13.17 -8.52
CA HIS A 92 -5.59 14.53 -8.12
C HIS A 92 -5.60 14.75 -6.60
N ILE A 93 -4.67 14.09 -5.89
CA ILE A 93 -4.42 14.30 -4.46
C ILE A 93 -3.23 15.23 -4.33
N SER A 94 -3.37 16.27 -3.52
CA SER A 94 -2.36 17.31 -3.37
C SER A 94 -1.11 16.79 -2.64
N ASP A 95 0.04 17.38 -2.94
CA ASP A 95 1.30 17.03 -2.29
C ASP A 95 1.27 17.39 -0.79
N GLU A 96 0.53 18.44 -0.40
CA GLU A 96 0.31 18.85 1.00
C GLU A 96 -0.44 17.77 1.78
N TRP A 97 -1.45 17.14 1.16
CA TRP A 97 -2.17 16.03 1.80
C TRP A 97 -1.21 14.86 2.06
N LEU A 98 -0.40 14.49 1.07
CA LEU A 98 0.57 13.40 1.21
C LEU A 98 1.61 13.72 2.29
N PHE A 99 2.11 14.96 2.32
CA PHE A 99 3.04 15.43 3.34
C PHE A 99 2.41 15.40 4.74
N GLY A 100 1.15 15.81 4.88
CA GLY A 100 0.41 15.70 6.14
C GLY A 100 0.30 14.25 6.62
N GLN A 101 -0.01 13.30 5.73
CA GLN A 101 -0.05 11.88 6.10
C GLN A 101 1.31 11.32 6.50
N LEU A 102 2.37 11.78 5.85
CA LEU A 102 3.75 11.44 6.21
C LEU A 102 4.10 11.97 7.61
N HIS A 103 3.79 13.24 7.87
CA HIS A 103 4.01 13.90 9.15
C HIS A 103 3.24 13.19 10.28
N ASP A 104 1.96 12.88 10.06
CA ASP A 104 1.12 12.13 11.00
C ASP A 104 1.70 10.74 11.30
N PHE A 105 2.22 10.05 10.29
CA PHE A 105 2.85 8.74 10.47
C PHE A 105 4.16 8.83 11.27
N LEU A 106 4.95 9.88 11.03
CA LEU A 106 6.21 10.11 11.73
C LEU A 106 6.04 10.53 13.19
N ASN A 107 4.96 11.22 13.51
CA ASN A 107 4.72 11.74 14.86
C ASN A 107 3.84 10.84 15.73
N ASP A 108 3.30 9.75 15.17
CA ASP A 108 2.47 8.80 15.89
C ASP A 108 3.23 7.47 16.13
N PRO A 109 3.76 7.22 17.34
CA PRO A 109 4.47 5.99 17.67
C PRO A 109 3.58 4.75 17.57
N GLN A 110 2.26 4.89 17.76
CA GLN A 110 1.33 3.76 17.68
C GLN A 110 1.13 3.33 16.22
N LYS A 111 1.06 4.28 15.28
CA LYS A 111 0.99 3.97 13.83
C LYS A 111 2.24 3.26 13.32
N LYS A 112 3.42 3.59 13.85
CA LYS A 112 4.69 2.92 13.50
C LYS A 112 4.77 1.48 14.00
N LYS A 113 4.22 1.21 15.19
CA LYS A 113 4.16 -0.15 15.77
C LYS A 113 3.04 -0.99 15.18
N SER A 114 1.96 -0.35 14.73
CA SER A 114 0.79 -1.03 14.18
C SER A 114 1.09 -1.71 12.84
N LYS A 115 0.88 -3.04 12.80
CA LYS A 115 0.92 -3.82 11.56
C LYS A 115 -0.35 -3.69 10.70
N THR A 116 -1.41 -3.09 11.24
CA THR A 116 -2.72 -2.99 10.57
C THR A 116 -2.64 -2.06 9.38
N LEU A 117 -3.13 -2.51 8.23
CA LEU A 117 -3.21 -1.69 7.01
C LEU A 117 -4.56 -0.96 6.94
N GLU A 118 -4.60 0.20 6.29
CA GLU A 118 -5.82 0.96 6.06
C GLU A 118 -6.79 0.18 5.17
N ILE A 119 -6.28 -0.59 4.20
CA ILE A 119 -7.12 -1.50 3.39
C ILE A 119 -7.81 -2.58 4.25
N GLU A 120 -7.16 -3.04 5.32
CA GLU A 120 -7.73 -4.02 6.24
C GLU A 120 -8.94 -3.45 6.99
N LYS A 121 -8.80 -2.23 7.51
CA LYS A 121 -9.90 -1.49 8.16
C LYS A 121 -11.07 -1.26 7.21
N TYR A 122 -10.76 -0.91 5.95
CA TYR A 122 -11.78 -0.69 4.93
C TYR A 122 -12.56 -1.99 4.64
N TYR A 123 -11.87 -3.12 4.49
CA TYR A 123 -12.50 -4.40 4.18
C TYR A 123 -13.37 -4.92 5.34
N GLN A 124 -12.91 -4.80 6.58
CA GLN A 124 -13.69 -5.14 7.77
C GLN A 124 -15.01 -4.35 7.82
N LYS A 125 -14.94 -3.03 7.64
CA LYS A 125 -16.12 -2.17 7.58
C LYS A 125 -17.07 -2.54 6.45
N TYR A 126 -16.54 -2.88 5.27
CA TYR A 126 -17.36 -3.33 4.14
C TYR A 126 -18.12 -4.62 4.46
N GLN A 127 -17.47 -5.58 5.12
CA GLN A 127 -18.11 -6.83 5.54
C GLN A 127 -19.23 -6.60 6.56
N GLU A 128 -19.03 -5.74 7.55
CA GLU A 128 -20.07 -5.37 8.53
C GLU A 128 -21.31 -4.75 7.86
N ILE A 129 -21.09 -3.86 6.89
CA ILE A 129 -22.19 -3.24 6.12
C ILE A 129 -22.91 -4.27 5.25
N SER A 130 -22.20 -5.23 4.67
CA SER A 130 -22.82 -6.28 3.84
C SER A 130 -23.68 -7.24 4.65
N LYS A 131 -23.25 -7.61 5.87
CA LYS A 131 -24.00 -8.49 6.78
C LYS A 131 -25.27 -7.82 7.31
N SER A 132 -25.18 -6.55 7.74
CA SER A 132 -26.35 -5.79 8.22
C SER A 132 -27.43 -5.52 7.16
N LYS A 133 -27.12 -5.68 5.88
CA LYS A 133 -28.09 -5.61 4.76
C LYS A 133 -28.74 -6.95 4.43
N GLN A 134 -28.20 -8.08 4.89
CA GLN A 134 -28.77 -9.41 4.67
C GLN A 134 -29.71 -9.85 5.81
N GLU A 135 -29.66 -9.15 6.96
CA GLU A 135 -30.51 -9.39 8.14
C GLU A 135 -31.75 -8.47 8.20
N LYS A 136 -32.07 -7.77 7.11
CA LYS A 136 -33.29 -6.96 6.93
C LYS A 136 -34.01 -7.37 5.66
#